data_AF-A0A7W4I5W8-F1
#
_entry.id   AF-A0A7W4I5W8-F1
#
_cell.length_a   1.000
_cell.length_b   1.000
_cell.length_c   1.000
_cell.angle_alpha   90.00
_cell.angle_beta   90.00
_cell.angle_gamma   90.00
#
_symmetry.space_group_name_H-M   'P 1'
#
loop_
_entity.id
_entity.type
_entity.pdbx_description
1 polymer ?
#
loop_
_entity_poly.entity_id
_entity_poly.type
_entity_poly.pdbx_seq_one_letter_code
_entity_poly.pdbx_strand_id
1 'polypeptide(L)'
;MDTKNWNIVLTNIIRRTNLYAWGNWSLNPGVQPGAVGTIDPDTGIFSQVTTLSDLKITDLPASENWAVNDSSVRRQQTDVDFAGGYQDPTTSMKVNTGLKVSWEFAKEGSISSNATLVSRRSVDDFGIVLRDRFAKLLDIAKSINYATPDGKGIQQGFGVVTHTHEAIGGANIASLNQSSTFSLTGSVDGIRAMTGGGTVQGNLKGSYKEFQETKAFESHLWPAQDNTAAKTLIPLSFQFASFDGRTIMPTWIKPIHSFSVNFDNQHGGTYIGRCKVKYNSASEGPGEKSTTVPGGQQHTISGIPLDATNLEIKVDFAAGSDFVFKVPSPILEWKTGTCTVDMSGVWPWGSHARIRRIETVSIAQYMDRLTAESSPA
;
A
#
# COMPACT_ATOMS: atom_id res chain seq x y z
N MET A 1 3.19 1.49 -28.00
CA MET A 1 3.94 0.86 -26.90
C MET A 1 3.16 1.18 -25.65
N ASP A 2 2.61 0.17 -24.96
CA ASP A 2 2.02 0.39 -23.64
C ASP A 2 3.14 0.85 -22.70
N THR A 3 3.09 2.10 -22.25
CA THR A 3 3.96 2.62 -21.21
C THR A 3 3.62 1.86 -19.94
N LYS A 4 4.42 0.85 -19.57
CA LYS A 4 4.26 0.14 -18.29
C LYS A 4 4.35 1.16 -17.16
N ASN A 5 3.28 1.29 -16.39
CA ASN A 5 3.31 2.15 -15.22
C ASN A 5 3.92 1.37 -14.04
N TRP A 6 5.20 1.61 -13.76
CA TRP A 6 5.89 0.89 -12.69
C TRP A 6 5.37 1.19 -11.29
N ASN A 7 4.74 2.34 -11.09
CA ASN A 7 4.23 2.72 -9.79
C ASN A 7 3.02 1.86 -9.39
N ILE A 8 2.11 1.56 -10.32
CA ILE A 8 1.01 0.62 -10.01
C ILE A 8 1.53 -0.80 -9.84
N VAL A 9 2.56 -1.22 -10.59
CA VAL A 9 3.21 -2.53 -10.40
C VAL A 9 3.80 -2.62 -8.99
N LEU A 10 4.60 -1.64 -8.57
CA LEU A 10 5.16 -1.56 -7.22
C LEU A 10 4.06 -1.58 -6.15
N THR A 11 3.02 -0.76 -6.34
CA THR A 11 1.86 -0.68 -5.43
C THR A 11 1.20 -2.04 -5.26
N ASN A 12 0.97 -2.77 -6.35
CA ASN A 12 0.35 -4.09 -6.30
C ASN A 12 1.20 -5.13 -5.56
N ILE A 13 2.53 -5.07 -5.65
CA ILE A 13 3.41 -5.97 -4.89
C ILE A 13 3.36 -5.61 -3.39
N ILE A 14 3.48 -4.33 -3.03
CA ILE A 14 3.42 -3.88 -1.63
C ILE A 14 2.08 -4.28 -0.99
N ARG A 15 0.97 -4.16 -1.73
CA ARG A 15 -0.37 -4.48 -1.23
C ARG A 15 -0.59 -5.94 -0.88
N ARG A 16 0.29 -6.86 -1.31
CA ARG A 16 0.26 -8.26 -0.86
C ARG A 16 0.45 -8.39 0.65
N THR A 17 1.18 -7.45 1.27
CA THR A 17 1.50 -7.46 2.71
C THR A 17 0.97 -6.22 3.44
N ASN A 18 0.88 -5.07 2.76
CA ASN A 18 0.25 -3.87 3.28
C ASN A 18 -0.80 -3.33 2.30
N LEU A 19 -2.02 -3.85 2.45
CA LEU A 19 -3.15 -3.58 1.56
C LEU A 19 -3.52 -2.09 1.40
N TYR A 20 -3.09 -1.21 2.30
CA TYR A 20 -3.45 0.22 2.31
C TYR A 20 -2.40 1.11 1.65
N ALA A 21 -1.25 0.55 1.30
CA ALA A 21 -0.12 1.33 0.82
C ALA A 21 -0.22 1.63 -0.68
N TRP A 22 0.38 2.76 -1.05
CA TRP A 22 0.75 3.16 -2.40
C TRP A 22 2.28 3.15 -2.50
N GLY A 23 2.82 2.74 -3.64
CA GLY A 23 4.26 2.83 -3.92
C GLY A 23 4.67 4.24 -4.32
N ASN A 24 5.95 4.58 -4.13
CA ASN A 24 6.56 5.81 -4.65
C ASN A 24 7.71 5.46 -5.59
N TRP A 25 7.37 5.02 -6.81
CA TRP A 25 8.35 4.52 -7.78
C TRP A 25 9.41 5.55 -8.18
N SER A 26 8.98 6.80 -8.40
CA SER A 26 9.87 7.88 -8.83
C SER A 26 10.74 8.44 -7.70
N LEU A 27 10.59 7.92 -6.47
CA LEU A 27 11.26 8.44 -5.28
C LEU A 27 11.00 9.96 -5.14
N ASN A 28 9.73 10.36 -5.25
CA ASN A 28 9.32 11.75 -5.13
C ASN A 28 9.35 12.20 -3.65
N PRO A 29 10.21 13.17 -3.25
CA PRO A 29 10.26 13.67 -1.88
C PRO A 29 9.01 14.48 -1.46
N GLY A 30 8.16 14.89 -2.41
CA GLY A 30 6.88 15.54 -2.13
C GLY A 30 5.83 14.62 -1.49
N VAL A 31 6.05 13.31 -1.47
CA VAL A 31 5.17 12.30 -0.87
C VAL A 31 5.42 12.22 0.65
N GLN A 32 5.14 13.29 1.38
CA GLN A 32 5.39 13.36 2.82
C GLN A 32 4.09 13.40 3.64
N PRO A 33 4.09 13.00 4.92
CA PRO A 33 2.91 13.14 5.77
C PRO A 33 2.41 14.59 5.78
N GLY A 34 1.12 14.78 5.53
CA GLY A 34 0.50 16.10 5.39
C GLY A 34 0.51 16.68 3.98
N ALA A 35 1.17 16.03 3.02
CA ALA A 35 1.09 16.42 1.61
C ALA A 35 -0.35 16.26 1.10
N VAL A 36 -0.88 17.32 0.51
CA VAL A 36 -2.23 17.37 -0.07
C VAL A 36 -2.09 17.26 -1.57
N GLY A 37 -2.90 16.41 -2.19
CA GLY A 37 -2.83 16.20 -3.63
C GLY A 37 -3.84 15.20 -4.12
N THR A 38 -3.56 14.65 -5.30
CA THR A 38 -4.40 13.66 -5.95
C THR A 38 -3.65 12.36 -6.18
N ILE A 39 -4.38 11.24 -6.17
CA ILE A 39 -3.92 9.95 -6.67
C ILE A 39 -4.83 9.53 -7.79
N ASP A 40 -4.21 9.24 -8.94
CA ASP A 40 -4.87 8.51 -10.01
C ASP A 40 -4.80 7.01 -9.68
N PRO A 41 -5.93 6.31 -9.50
CA PRO A 41 -5.95 4.90 -9.11
C PRO A 41 -5.41 3.94 -10.17
N ASP A 42 -5.41 4.34 -11.45
CA ASP A 42 -4.95 3.50 -12.56
C ASP A 42 -3.42 3.49 -12.63
N THR A 43 -2.79 4.61 -12.28
CA THR A 43 -1.34 4.78 -12.28
C THR A 43 -0.72 4.65 -10.88
N GLY A 44 -1.51 4.89 -9.84
CA GLY A 44 -1.09 5.02 -8.44
C GLY A 44 -0.21 6.25 -8.15
N ILE A 45 0.00 7.14 -9.13
CA ILE A 45 0.92 8.28 -8.99
C ILE A 45 0.27 9.34 -8.11
N PHE A 46 1.02 9.80 -7.10
CA PHE A 46 0.64 10.96 -6.29
C PHE A 46 1.13 12.26 -6.93
N SER A 47 0.20 13.18 -7.16
CA SER A 47 0.48 14.54 -7.63
C SER A 47 0.24 15.53 -6.49
N GLN A 48 1.31 16.09 -5.96
CA GLN A 48 1.24 17.06 -4.87
C GLN A 48 0.70 18.41 -5.36
N VAL A 49 -0.21 19.00 -4.58
CA VAL A 49 -0.71 20.36 -4.78
C VAL A 49 -0.16 21.31 -3.71
N THR A 50 -0.15 20.87 -2.45
CA THR A 50 0.38 21.65 -1.34
C THR A 50 0.77 20.74 -0.16
N THR A 51 1.16 21.33 0.97
CA THR A 51 1.38 20.62 2.25
C THR A 51 0.64 21.36 3.35
N LEU A 52 -0.04 20.62 4.23
CA LEU A 52 -0.62 21.20 5.44
C LEU A 52 0.48 21.66 6.40
N SER A 53 0.38 22.90 6.87
CA SER A 53 1.25 23.44 7.92
C SER A 53 0.77 23.01 9.31
N ASP A 54 1.66 23.14 10.30
CA ASP A 54 1.34 23.03 11.73
C ASP A 54 0.75 21.67 12.13
N LEU A 55 1.18 20.61 11.46
CA LEU A 55 0.83 19.24 11.79
C LEU A 55 1.81 18.67 12.81
N LYS A 56 1.26 17.95 13.79
CA LYS A 56 2.06 17.08 14.63
C LYS A 56 2.37 15.80 13.85
N ILE A 57 3.65 15.59 13.56
CA ILE A 57 4.13 14.39 12.88
C ILE A 57 4.78 13.48 13.91
N THR A 58 4.25 12.27 14.07
CA THR A 58 4.94 11.20 14.78
C THR A 58 6.00 10.61 13.87
N ASP A 59 7.19 10.42 14.42
CA ASP A 59 8.33 9.78 13.77
C ASP A 59 8.75 8.57 14.61
N LEU A 60 8.49 7.37 14.09
CA LEU A 60 8.85 6.12 14.73
C LEU A 60 10.11 5.56 14.05
N PRO A 61 11.24 5.45 14.77
CA PRO A 61 12.44 4.83 14.22
C PRO A 61 12.16 3.43 13.67
N ALA A 62 12.75 3.12 12.53
CA ALA A 62 12.69 1.81 11.89
C ALA A 62 14.12 1.32 11.63
N SER A 63 14.28 -0.01 11.65
CA SER A 63 15.54 -0.66 11.32
C SER A 63 15.24 -1.95 10.58
N GLU A 64 14.69 -1.80 9.37
CA GLU A 64 14.16 -2.92 8.59
C GLU A 64 14.62 -2.81 7.14
N ASN A 65 14.86 -3.96 6.52
CA ASN A 65 15.14 -4.01 5.09
C ASN A 65 13.83 -3.82 4.31
N TRP A 66 13.82 -2.82 3.43
CA TRP A 66 12.82 -2.74 2.38
C TRP A 66 13.32 -3.56 1.19
N ALA A 67 12.62 -4.65 0.86
CA ALA A 67 12.93 -5.46 -0.30
C ALA A 67 11.65 -5.94 -0.97
N VAL A 68 11.23 -5.21 -2.00
CA VAL A 68 10.06 -5.51 -2.81
C VAL A 68 10.55 -5.92 -4.19
N ASN A 69 10.58 -7.22 -4.44
CA ASN A 69 11.12 -7.78 -5.67
C ASN A 69 10.05 -8.63 -6.38
N ASP A 70 10.03 -8.60 -7.70
CA ASP A 70 9.33 -9.64 -8.46
C ASP A 70 10.03 -11.00 -8.26
N SER A 71 9.24 -12.08 -8.31
CA SER A 71 9.72 -13.47 -8.17
C SER A 71 10.85 -13.86 -9.15
N SER A 72 10.95 -13.16 -10.28
CA SER A 72 11.96 -13.41 -11.31
C SER A 72 13.26 -12.62 -11.15
N VAL A 73 13.39 -11.87 -10.05
CA VAL A 73 14.58 -11.08 -9.73
C VAL A 73 15.44 -11.82 -8.71
N ARG A 74 16.72 -12.03 -9.06
CA ARG A 74 17.71 -12.60 -8.15
C ARG A 74 18.71 -11.53 -7.73
N ARG A 75 18.87 -11.34 -6.42
CA ARG A 75 19.84 -10.40 -5.85
C ARG A 75 21.10 -11.12 -5.41
N GLN A 76 22.26 -10.54 -5.70
CA GLN A 76 23.58 -11.02 -5.29
C GLN A 76 24.40 -9.88 -4.69
N GLN A 77 25.31 -10.23 -3.77
CA GLN A 77 26.25 -9.29 -3.14
C GLN A 77 27.67 -9.84 -3.27
N THR A 78 28.62 -8.99 -3.63
CA THR A 78 30.03 -9.33 -3.76
C THR A 78 30.89 -8.19 -3.25
N ASP A 79 31.94 -8.50 -2.48
CA ASP A 79 32.94 -7.52 -2.08
C ASP A 79 33.75 -7.06 -3.30
N VAL A 80 34.18 -5.79 -3.27
CA VAL A 80 35.01 -5.21 -4.33
C VAL A 80 36.22 -4.49 -3.74
N ASP A 81 37.36 -4.61 -4.40
CA ASP A 81 38.57 -3.85 -4.07
C ASP A 81 38.64 -2.57 -4.90
N PHE A 82 38.76 -1.43 -4.24
CA PHE A 82 38.99 -0.15 -4.88
C PHE A 82 40.50 0.09 -5.01
N ALA A 83 41.09 -0.38 -6.11
CA ALA A 83 42.47 -0.06 -6.45
C ALA A 83 42.67 1.46 -6.51
N GLY A 84 43.54 2.00 -5.65
CA GLY A 84 43.77 3.44 -5.50
C GLY A 84 42.88 4.14 -4.48
N GLY A 85 41.95 3.42 -3.84
CA GLY A 85 41.01 3.82 -2.79
C GLY A 85 39.90 4.76 -3.27
N TYR A 86 38.73 4.62 -2.66
CA TYR A 86 37.52 5.38 -2.94
C TYR A 86 37.22 6.35 -1.79
N GLN A 87 36.94 7.62 -2.07
CA GLN A 87 36.53 8.57 -1.04
C GLN A 87 35.03 8.42 -0.81
N ASP A 88 34.65 7.88 0.36
CA ASP A 88 33.24 7.70 0.72
C ASP A 88 32.59 9.08 0.98
N PRO A 89 31.55 9.47 0.21
CA PRO A 89 30.90 10.78 0.37
C PRO A 89 30.16 10.92 1.70
N THR A 90 29.86 9.82 2.41
CA THR A 90 29.20 9.84 3.71
C THR A 90 30.16 10.23 4.83
N THR A 91 31.41 9.75 4.78
CA THR A 91 32.40 9.90 5.85
C THR A 91 33.58 10.80 5.46
N SER A 92 33.73 11.15 4.18
CA SER A 92 34.91 11.77 3.57
C SER A 92 36.21 10.94 3.71
N MET A 93 36.13 9.72 4.22
CA MET A 93 37.29 8.83 4.41
C MET A 93 37.56 8.01 3.15
N LYS A 94 38.85 7.70 2.94
CA LYS A 94 39.27 6.81 1.86
C LYS A 94 39.12 5.35 2.29
N VAL A 95 38.29 4.60 1.57
CA VAL A 95 38.06 3.16 1.77
C VAL A 95 38.68 2.37 0.63
N ASN A 96 39.30 1.23 0.95
CA ASN A 96 39.94 0.35 -0.04
C ASN A 96 39.06 -0.82 -0.44
N THR A 97 38.02 -1.11 0.34
CA THR A 97 37.04 -2.15 0.06
C THR A 97 35.65 -1.52 -0.07
N GLY A 98 34.81 -2.15 -0.87
CA GLY A 98 33.43 -1.75 -1.12
C GLY A 98 32.52 -2.94 -1.29
N LEU A 99 31.27 -2.63 -1.61
CA LEU A 99 30.23 -3.61 -1.88
C LEU A 99 29.67 -3.38 -3.27
N LYS A 100 29.52 -4.45 -4.04
CA LYS A 100 28.71 -4.49 -5.25
C LYS A 100 27.46 -5.30 -4.99
N VAL A 101 26.29 -4.70 -5.24
CA VAL A 101 24.99 -5.39 -5.20
C VAL A 101 24.47 -5.47 -6.62
N SER A 102 24.13 -6.67 -7.07
CA SER A 102 23.64 -6.93 -8.42
C SER A 102 22.25 -7.57 -8.38
N TRP A 103 21.42 -7.21 -9.35
CA TRP A 103 20.10 -7.77 -9.57
C TRP A 103 20.03 -8.33 -10.97
N GLU A 104 19.77 -9.63 -11.07
CA GLU A 104 19.55 -10.36 -12.32
C GLU A 104 18.04 -10.47 -12.54
N PHE A 105 17.57 -9.94 -13.66
CA PHE A 105 16.16 -9.94 -14.06
C PHE A 105 15.97 -10.97 -15.18
N ALA A 106 15.29 -12.07 -14.87
CA ALA A 106 15.05 -13.11 -15.87
C ALA A 106 14.04 -12.68 -16.94
N LYS A 107 13.07 -11.82 -16.59
CA LYS A 107 11.95 -11.40 -17.46
C LYS A 107 11.92 -9.89 -17.66
N GLU A 108 11.44 -9.47 -18.83
CA GLU A 108 11.05 -8.10 -19.08
C GLU A 108 9.82 -7.73 -18.22
N GLY A 109 9.77 -6.51 -17.67
CA GLY A 109 8.65 -6.10 -16.81
C GLY A 109 8.87 -6.41 -15.34
N SER A 110 9.99 -7.05 -14.98
CA SER A 110 10.32 -7.36 -13.61
C SER A 110 10.91 -6.15 -12.90
N ILE A 111 10.55 -5.98 -11.62
CA ILE A 111 10.99 -4.84 -10.80
C ILE A 111 11.64 -5.27 -9.50
N SER A 112 12.47 -4.38 -8.97
CA SER A 112 13.11 -4.46 -7.66
C SER A 112 13.07 -3.09 -7.02
N SER A 113 12.62 -3.01 -5.76
CA SER A 113 12.66 -1.81 -4.94
C SER A 113 13.33 -2.17 -3.63
N ASN A 114 14.50 -1.58 -3.39
CA ASN A 114 15.33 -1.92 -2.23
C ASN A 114 15.79 -0.66 -1.51
N ALA A 115 15.90 -0.76 -0.19
CA ALA A 115 16.42 0.28 0.70
C ALA A 115 16.57 -0.27 2.12
N THR A 116 17.18 0.54 3.00
CA THR A 116 17.05 0.38 4.45
C THR A 116 16.06 1.41 4.99
N LEU A 117 14.97 0.95 5.61
CA LEU A 117 14.02 1.84 6.29
C LEU A 117 14.65 2.37 7.58
N VAL A 118 14.55 3.69 7.77
CA VAL A 118 15.09 4.38 8.95
C VAL A 118 13.99 4.97 9.82
N SER A 119 12.82 5.26 9.26
CA SER A 119 11.68 5.65 10.08
C SER A 119 10.33 5.46 9.40
N ARG A 120 9.27 5.55 10.20
CA ARG A 120 7.87 5.59 9.79
C ARG A 120 7.29 6.89 10.30
N ARG A 121 6.82 7.72 9.39
CA ARG A 121 6.28 9.04 9.73
C ARG A 121 4.80 9.11 9.45
N SER A 122 4.04 9.72 10.37
CA SER A 122 2.58 9.82 10.25
C SER A 122 2.03 11.12 10.81
N VAL A 123 0.91 11.58 10.26
CA VAL A 123 0.13 12.68 10.82
C VAL A 123 -0.64 12.17 12.05
N ASP A 124 -0.37 12.75 13.22
CA ASP A 124 -1.09 12.43 14.46
C ASP A 124 -2.57 12.76 14.33
N ASP A 125 -3.41 11.86 14.83
CA ASP A 125 -4.88 12.01 14.84
C ASP A 125 -5.44 12.54 13.51
N PHE A 126 -4.93 12.03 12.39
CA PHE A 126 -5.24 12.59 11.07
C PHE A 126 -6.76 12.70 10.82
N GLY A 127 -7.59 11.80 11.38
CA GLY A 127 -9.05 11.91 11.28
C GLY A 127 -9.62 13.20 11.87
N ILE A 128 -9.09 13.65 13.02
CA ILE A 128 -9.43 14.93 13.64
C ILE A 128 -8.90 16.07 12.78
N VAL A 129 -7.64 16.00 12.36
CA VAL A 129 -7.01 17.02 11.50
C VAL A 129 -7.82 17.24 10.22
N LEU A 130 -8.17 16.17 9.49
CA LEU A 130 -8.90 16.25 8.23
C LEU A 130 -10.31 16.81 8.42
N ARG A 131 -10.99 16.44 9.51
CA ARG A 131 -12.29 17.01 9.86
C ARG A 131 -12.19 18.51 10.14
N ASP A 132 -11.25 18.92 10.98
CA ASP A 132 -11.11 20.31 11.42
C ASP A 132 -10.58 21.21 10.29
N ARG A 133 -9.81 20.65 9.36
CA ARG A 133 -9.27 21.34 8.16
C ARG A 133 -10.14 21.17 6.91
N PHE A 134 -11.33 20.56 7.02
CA PHE A 134 -12.16 20.22 5.86
C PHE A 134 -12.44 21.42 4.94
N ALA A 135 -12.78 22.59 5.49
CA ALA A 135 -13.05 23.79 4.69
C ALA A 135 -11.84 24.20 3.83
N LYS A 136 -10.64 24.22 4.41
CA LYS A 136 -9.40 24.51 3.69
C LYS A 136 -9.11 23.46 2.61
N LEU A 137 -9.32 22.19 2.93
CA LEU A 137 -9.14 21.09 1.96
C LEU A 137 -10.14 21.19 0.81
N LEU A 138 -11.38 21.57 1.09
CA LEU A 138 -12.41 21.81 0.07
C LEU A 138 -12.04 22.98 -0.85
N ASP A 139 -11.48 24.06 -0.31
CA ASP A 139 -11.03 25.20 -1.13
C ASP A 139 -9.87 24.82 -2.06
N ILE A 140 -8.93 24.00 -1.57
CA ILE A 140 -7.85 23.43 -2.41
C ILE A 140 -8.45 22.47 -3.44
N ALA A 141 -9.38 21.60 -3.07
CA ALA A 141 -10.02 20.68 -4.00
C ALA A 141 -10.76 21.44 -5.13
N LYS A 142 -11.44 22.54 -4.79
CA LYS A 142 -12.08 23.43 -5.78
C LYS A 142 -11.09 24.02 -6.77
N SER A 143 -9.92 24.46 -6.32
CA SER A 143 -8.92 25.08 -7.21
C SER A 143 -8.34 24.13 -8.26
N ILE A 144 -8.50 22.81 -8.06
CA ILE A 144 -8.06 21.76 -8.99
C ILE A 144 -9.22 20.90 -9.53
N ASN A 145 -10.47 21.35 -9.41
CA ASN A 145 -11.68 20.67 -9.91
C ASN A 145 -11.99 19.28 -9.28
N TYR A 146 -11.62 19.07 -8.01
CA TYR A 146 -11.95 17.88 -7.22
C TYR A 146 -13.08 18.10 -6.20
N ALA A 147 -13.83 19.21 -6.30
CA ALA A 147 -15.05 19.39 -5.51
C ALA A 147 -16.21 18.58 -6.10
N THR A 148 -17.13 18.10 -5.26
CA THR A 148 -18.38 17.48 -5.74
C THR A 148 -19.18 18.46 -6.61
N PRO A 149 -20.07 17.98 -7.51
CA PRO A 149 -20.84 18.87 -8.39
C PRO A 149 -21.65 19.95 -7.69
N ASP A 150 -22.09 19.71 -6.46
CA ASP A 150 -22.81 20.68 -5.63
C ASP A 150 -21.89 21.68 -4.89
N GLY A 151 -20.57 21.52 -5.00
CA GLY A 151 -19.54 22.37 -4.41
C GLY A 151 -19.39 22.27 -2.89
N LYS A 152 -20.07 21.30 -2.24
CA LYS A 152 -20.14 21.17 -0.77
C LYS A 152 -19.26 20.05 -0.19
N GLY A 153 -18.70 19.23 -1.05
CA GLY A 153 -17.91 18.06 -0.73
C GLY A 153 -16.67 17.92 -1.63
N ILE A 154 -15.87 16.90 -1.33
CA ILE A 154 -14.64 16.56 -2.03
C ILE A 154 -14.84 15.20 -2.72
N GLN A 155 -14.38 15.08 -3.96
CA GLN A 155 -14.38 13.84 -4.72
C GLN A 155 -13.24 12.92 -4.31
N GLN A 156 -13.46 11.60 -4.46
CA GLN A 156 -12.44 10.59 -4.23
C GLN A 156 -11.22 10.77 -5.13
N GLY A 157 -10.05 10.38 -4.63
CA GLY A 157 -8.77 10.57 -5.30
C GLY A 157 -8.08 11.87 -4.88
N PHE A 158 -8.79 12.89 -4.41
CA PHE A 158 -8.19 14.02 -3.69
C PHE A 158 -8.07 13.72 -2.20
N GLY A 159 -7.01 14.19 -1.56
CA GLY A 159 -6.77 13.86 -0.16
C GLY A 159 -5.39 14.22 0.35
N VAL A 160 -5.00 13.54 1.42
CA VAL A 160 -3.78 13.82 2.18
C VAL A 160 -2.99 12.54 2.42
N VAL A 161 -1.68 12.61 2.22
CA VAL A 161 -0.74 11.55 2.62
C VAL A 161 -0.70 11.51 4.15
N THR A 162 -1.09 10.39 4.75
CA THR A 162 -1.20 10.27 6.21
C THR A 162 -0.01 9.58 6.84
N HIS A 163 0.60 8.61 6.14
CA HIS A 163 1.71 7.80 6.63
C HIS A 163 2.73 7.58 5.52
N THR A 164 3.99 7.43 5.89
CA THR A 164 5.11 7.15 4.97
C THR A 164 6.12 6.19 5.60
N HIS A 165 6.74 5.35 4.77
CA HIS A 165 7.92 4.56 5.12
C HIS A 165 9.14 5.22 4.52
N GLU A 166 10.02 5.72 5.39
CA GLU A 166 11.13 6.58 5.02
C GLU A 166 12.45 5.80 5.01
N ALA A 167 13.25 6.07 4.00
CA ALA A 167 14.62 5.59 3.90
C ALA A 167 15.58 6.76 3.71
N ILE A 168 16.86 6.56 4.04
CA ILE A 168 17.94 7.52 3.76
C ILE A 168 18.79 7.05 2.59
N GLY A 169 18.13 6.53 1.56
CA GLY A 169 18.74 5.89 0.42
C GLY A 169 17.74 4.93 -0.24
N GLY A 170 17.78 4.74 -1.54
CA GLY A 170 16.88 3.79 -2.19
C GLY A 170 17.19 3.53 -3.65
N ALA A 171 16.82 2.35 -4.11
CA ALA A 171 16.95 1.93 -5.50
C ALA A 171 15.66 1.27 -5.98
N ASN A 172 15.00 1.91 -6.95
CA ASN A 172 13.88 1.36 -7.71
C ASN A 172 14.37 1.05 -9.12
N ILE A 173 14.32 -0.21 -9.52
CA ILE A 173 14.94 -0.72 -10.75
C ILE A 173 13.93 -1.61 -11.48
N ALA A 174 13.63 -1.28 -12.73
CA ALA A 174 12.72 -2.04 -13.59
C ALA A 174 13.42 -2.41 -14.88
N SER A 175 13.35 -3.68 -15.25
CA SER A 175 13.95 -4.12 -16.50
C SER A 175 13.01 -3.95 -17.69
N LEU A 176 13.54 -3.33 -18.76
CA LEU A 176 12.89 -3.22 -20.06
C LEU A 176 13.28 -4.37 -21.00
N ASN A 177 14.07 -5.34 -20.53
CA ASN A 177 14.48 -6.50 -21.32
C ASN A 177 14.57 -7.79 -20.48
N GLN A 178 14.39 -8.94 -21.11
CA GLN A 178 14.68 -10.22 -20.46
C GLN A 178 16.18 -10.46 -20.29
N SER A 179 16.56 -11.25 -19.28
CA SER A 179 17.95 -11.66 -18.99
C SER A 179 18.90 -10.46 -18.97
N SER A 180 18.66 -9.57 -18.02
CA SER A 180 19.39 -8.31 -17.84
C SER A 180 19.89 -8.19 -16.40
N THR A 181 21.02 -7.52 -16.21
CA THR A 181 21.59 -7.27 -14.88
C THR A 181 21.77 -5.79 -14.66
N PHE A 182 21.36 -5.33 -13.47
CA PHE A 182 21.66 -4.00 -12.93
C PHE A 182 22.56 -4.18 -11.71
N SER A 183 23.52 -3.28 -11.48
CA SER A 183 24.34 -3.33 -10.26
C SER A 183 24.71 -1.95 -9.74
N LEU A 184 24.85 -1.85 -8.42
CA LEU A 184 25.39 -0.68 -7.72
C LEU A 184 26.67 -1.07 -7.00
N THR A 185 27.70 -0.23 -7.13
CA THR A 185 28.99 -0.40 -6.46
C THR A 185 29.32 0.84 -5.64
N GLY A 186 29.84 0.68 -4.43
CA GLY A 186 30.18 1.81 -3.55
C GLY A 186 30.76 1.38 -2.21
N SER A 187 30.83 2.29 -1.23
CA SER A 187 31.21 1.94 0.13
C SER A 187 30.15 1.00 0.74
N VAL A 188 30.57 0.13 1.66
CA VAL A 188 29.68 -0.89 2.25
C VAL A 188 28.45 -0.26 2.90
N ASP A 189 28.64 0.79 3.70
CA ASP A 189 27.54 1.48 4.38
C ASP A 189 26.64 2.23 3.40
N GLY A 190 27.23 2.94 2.42
CA GLY A 190 26.48 3.63 1.36
C GLY A 190 25.55 2.70 0.60
N ILE A 191 26.07 1.54 0.17
CA ILE A 191 25.30 0.55 -0.61
C ILE A 191 24.29 -0.20 0.25
N ARG A 192 24.59 -0.49 1.52
CA ARG A 192 23.61 -1.10 2.44
C ARG A 192 22.44 -0.15 2.72
N ALA A 193 22.69 1.14 2.87
CA ALA A 193 21.64 2.15 2.98
C ALA A 193 20.72 2.16 1.74
N MET A 194 21.33 2.12 0.55
CA MET A 194 20.62 2.11 -0.74
C MET A 194 19.83 0.84 -1.01
N THR A 195 20.29 -0.32 -0.53
CA THR A 195 19.83 -1.63 -1.05
C THR A 195 19.38 -2.63 0.01
N GLY A 196 19.44 -2.27 1.29
CA GLY A 196 19.14 -3.17 2.41
C GLY A 196 20.32 -4.09 2.78
N GLY A 197 20.30 -4.59 4.01
CA GLY A 197 21.26 -5.56 4.55
C GLY A 197 22.30 -4.97 5.52
N GLY A 198 22.07 -3.76 6.05
CA GLY A 198 22.91 -3.17 7.11
C GLY A 198 22.20 -3.14 8.46
N THR A 199 22.98 -3.24 9.55
CA THR A 199 22.52 -2.82 10.88
C THR A 199 22.35 -1.30 10.83
N VAL A 200 21.16 -0.78 11.16
CA VAL A 200 20.92 0.67 11.13
C VAL A 200 21.77 1.35 12.20
N GLN A 201 22.89 1.95 11.76
CA GLN A 201 23.67 2.87 12.57
C GLN A 201 23.21 4.30 12.26
N GLY A 202 23.22 5.19 13.26
CA GLY A 202 22.63 6.53 13.18
C GLY A 202 23.24 7.47 12.13
N ASN A 203 24.32 7.09 11.45
CA ASN A 203 24.99 7.88 10.40
C ASN A 203 24.88 7.25 8.99
N LEU A 204 24.08 6.21 8.82
CA LEU A 204 23.91 5.52 7.55
C LEU A 204 23.32 6.49 6.51
N LYS A 205 23.99 6.71 5.38
CA LYS A 205 23.48 7.53 4.27
C LYS A 205 23.72 6.81 2.96
N GLY A 206 22.67 6.72 2.15
CA GLY A 206 22.69 6.20 0.79
C GLY A 206 23.72 6.91 -0.06
N SER A 207 24.63 6.13 -0.63
CA SER A 207 25.60 6.60 -1.61
C SER A 207 26.07 5.44 -2.47
N TYR A 208 26.51 5.74 -3.68
CA TYR A 208 27.12 4.77 -4.58
C TYR A 208 28.19 5.47 -5.40
N LYS A 209 29.19 4.71 -5.85
CA LYS A 209 30.29 5.18 -6.71
C LYS A 209 29.89 5.15 -8.17
N GLU A 210 29.22 4.07 -8.58
CA GLU A 210 28.81 3.83 -9.96
C GLU A 210 27.67 2.80 -10.01
N PHE A 211 26.97 2.77 -11.14
CA PHE A 211 26.04 1.70 -11.49
C PHE A 211 26.38 1.13 -12.87
N GLN A 212 26.02 -0.13 -13.10
CA GLN A 212 26.21 -0.79 -14.39
C GLN A 212 24.93 -1.51 -14.82
N GLU A 213 24.65 -1.44 -16.11
CA GLU A 213 23.50 -2.07 -16.76
C GLU A 213 23.98 -2.89 -17.95
N THR A 214 23.47 -4.11 -18.10
CA THR A 214 23.79 -4.94 -19.28
C THR A 214 22.85 -4.68 -20.47
N LYS A 215 21.68 -4.09 -20.22
CA LYS A 215 20.59 -3.83 -21.17
C LYS A 215 19.79 -2.60 -20.71
N ALA A 216 18.63 -2.31 -21.31
CA ALA A 216 17.83 -1.15 -20.94
C ALA A 216 17.05 -1.36 -19.63
N PHE A 217 17.12 -0.37 -18.76
CA PHE A 217 16.38 -0.28 -17.51
C PHE A 217 15.65 1.05 -17.40
N GLU A 218 14.59 1.07 -16.61
CA GLU A 218 14.12 2.28 -15.96
C GLU A 218 14.54 2.21 -14.50
N SER A 219 15.25 3.23 -14.01
CA SER A 219 15.74 3.26 -12.63
C SER A 219 15.57 4.63 -11.99
N HIS A 220 15.26 4.61 -10.70
CA HIS A 220 15.26 5.77 -9.82
C HIS A 220 16.12 5.44 -8.61
N LEU A 221 17.19 6.21 -8.44
CA LEU A 221 18.10 6.11 -7.32
C LEU A 221 17.97 7.35 -6.44
N TRP A 222 18.07 7.16 -5.13
CA TRP A 222 18.15 8.26 -4.17
C TRP A 222 19.38 8.06 -3.27
N PRO A 223 20.44 8.88 -3.37
CA PRO A 223 20.55 10.07 -4.22
C PRO A 223 20.62 9.70 -5.71
N ALA A 224 20.28 10.65 -6.58
CA ALA A 224 20.25 10.43 -8.03
C ALA A 224 21.64 10.53 -8.69
N GLN A 225 22.59 11.20 -8.03
CA GLN A 225 23.96 11.38 -8.52
C GLN A 225 24.91 10.42 -7.80
N ASP A 226 25.82 9.85 -8.56
CA ASP A 226 26.93 9.07 -8.03
C ASP A 226 27.86 9.94 -7.16
N ASN A 227 28.67 9.28 -6.33
CA ASN A 227 29.64 9.91 -5.44
C ASN A 227 29.03 10.99 -4.52
N THR A 228 27.73 10.88 -4.25
CA THR A 228 26.97 11.82 -3.43
C THR A 228 26.28 11.04 -2.31
N ALA A 229 26.24 11.61 -1.11
CA ALA A 229 25.49 11.07 0.01
C ALA A 229 24.07 11.65 0.06
N ALA A 230 23.08 10.81 0.37
CA ALA A 230 21.71 11.23 0.62
C ALA A 230 21.67 12.30 1.72
N LYS A 231 21.01 13.42 1.44
CA LYS A 231 20.89 14.55 2.38
C LYS A 231 19.58 14.53 3.16
N THR A 232 18.55 13.94 2.59
CA THR A 232 17.20 13.91 3.14
C THR A 232 16.62 12.51 3.06
N LEU A 233 15.63 12.26 3.91
CA LEU A 233 14.79 11.09 3.82
C LEU A 233 14.02 11.07 2.49
N ILE A 234 13.71 9.86 2.05
CA ILE A 234 12.86 9.60 0.91
C ILE A 234 11.79 8.55 1.24
N PRO A 235 10.51 8.84 0.97
CA PRO A 235 9.42 7.91 1.21
C PRO A 235 9.40 6.85 0.10
N LEU A 236 9.38 5.56 0.46
CA LEU A 236 9.29 4.44 -0.48
C LEU A 236 7.85 3.98 -0.74
N SER A 237 7.02 4.14 0.28
CA SER A 237 5.59 3.87 0.22
C SER A 237 4.84 4.77 1.20
N PHE A 238 3.55 4.94 0.96
CA PHE A 238 2.71 5.85 1.72
C PHE A 238 1.27 5.37 1.84
N GLN A 239 0.52 5.91 2.80
CA GLN A 239 -0.93 5.75 2.90
C GLN A 239 -1.61 7.08 2.61
N PHE A 240 -2.84 7.00 2.11
CA PHE A 240 -3.58 8.16 1.64
C PHE A 240 -5.01 8.14 2.19
N ALA A 241 -5.41 9.26 2.80
CA ALA A 241 -6.79 9.47 3.18
C ALA A 241 -7.46 10.36 2.14
N SER A 242 -8.60 9.92 1.62
CA SER A 242 -9.42 10.65 0.64
C SER A 242 -10.79 11.00 1.23
N PHE A 243 -11.72 11.43 0.39
CA PHE A 243 -13.04 11.89 0.78
C PHE A 243 -14.12 11.37 -0.18
N ASP A 244 -15.30 11.11 0.36
CA ASP A 244 -16.54 10.97 -0.39
C ASP A 244 -17.53 12.02 0.11
N GLY A 245 -17.60 13.16 -0.60
CA GLY A 245 -18.32 14.33 -0.14
C GLY A 245 -17.69 14.90 1.14
N ARG A 246 -18.33 14.66 2.29
CA ARG A 246 -17.82 15.05 3.63
C ARG A 246 -17.25 13.88 4.42
N THR A 247 -17.45 12.66 3.93
CA THR A 247 -17.01 11.44 4.61
C THR A 247 -15.52 11.26 4.37
N ILE A 248 -14.74 11.17 5.45
CA ILE A 248 -13.31 10.85 5.36
C ILE A 248 -13.17 9.36 5.03
N MET A 249 -12.31 9.04 4.07
CA MET A 249 -11.93 7.69 3.69
C MET A 249 -10.47 7.45 4.11
N PRO A 250 -10.20 6.87 5.28
CA PRO A 250 -8.86 6.91 5.91
C PRO A 250 -7.76 6.14 5.17
N THR A 251 -8.12 5.09 4.45
CA THR A 251 -7.19 4.19 3.75
C THR A 251 -7.63 3.99 2.31
N TRP A 252 -7.71 5.08 1.55
CA TRP A 252 -8.24 5.08 0.20
C TRP A 252 -7.25 4.43 -0.78
N ILE A 253 -7.71 3.38 -1.46
CA ILE A 253 -6.90 2.59 -2.40
C ILE A 253 -7.47 2.55 -3.83
N LYS A 254 -8.74 2.93 -3.99
CA LYS A 254 -9.47 3.04 -5.27
C LYS A 254 -10.83 3.70 -5.04
N PRO A 255 -11.49 4.19 -6.10
CA PRO A 255 -12.87 4.65 -6.01
C PRO A 255 -13.82 3.56 -5.49
N ILE A 256 -14.72 3.95 -4.59
CA ILE A 256 -15.83 3.13 -4.11
C ILE A 256 -17.11 3.92 -4.35
N HIS A 257 -18.15 3.30 -4.90
CA HIS A 257 -19.43 4.00 -5.13
C HIS A 257 -20.42 3.81 -3.98
N SER A 258 -20.47 2.59 -3.43
CA SER A 258 -21.31 2.24 -2.30
C SER A 258 -20.74 0.99 -1.64
N PHE A 259 -21.15 0.74 -0.39
CA PHE A 259 -20.89 -0.53 0.25
C PHE A 259 -21.82 -1.63 -0.27
N SER A 260 -21.28 -2.85 -0.29
CA SER A 260 -22.02 -4.06 -0.64
C SER A 260 -21.70 -5.21 0.32
N VAL A 261 -22.71 -6.03 0.61
CA VAL A 261 -22.56 -7.28 1.37
C VAL A 261 -22.92 -8.43 0.45
N ASN A 262 -21.94 -9.26 0.13
CA ASN A 262 -22.13 -10.51 -0.58
C ASN A 262 -22.45 -11.63 0.42
N PHE A 263 -23.54 -12.35 0.21
CA PHE A 263 -23.90 -13.53 0.98
C PHE A 263 -23.63 -14.76 0.12
N ASP A 264 -22.59 -15.51 0.50
CA ASP A 264 -22.08 -16.63 -0.27
C ASP A 264 -22.52 -17.95 0.36
N ASN A 265 -23.54 -18.58 -0.21
CA ASN A 265 -24.05 -19.89 0.20
C ASN A 265 -23.73 -20.97 -0.85
N GLN A 266 -22.80 -20.69 -1.77
CA GLN A 266 -22.53 -21.54 -2.93
C GLN A 266 -21.77 -22.81 -2.54
N HIS A 267 -20.90 -22.71 -1.54
CA HIS A 267 -19.97 -23.78 -1.17
C HIS A 267 -20.40 -24.50 0.11
N GLY A 268 -21.17 -25.59 -0.05
CA GLY A 268 -21.54 -26.48 1.06
C GLY A 268 -22.76 -26.04 1.88
N GLY A 269 -23.56 -25.10 1.35
CA GLY A 269 -24.81 -24.66 1.94
C GLY A 269 -26.03 -25.31 1.30
N THR A 270 -26.86 -25.97 2.11
CA THR A 270 -28.18 -26.50 1.69
C THR A 270 -29.35 -25.74 2.30
N TYR A 271 -29.09 -24.94 3.33
CA TYR A 271 -30.09 -24.10 3.99
C TYR A 271 -30.42 -22.86 3.16
N ILE A 272 -31.63 -22.34 3.33
CA ILE A 272 -32.05 -21.04 2.80
C ILE A 272 -31.85 -19.98 3.89
N GLY A 273 -31.02 -18.97 3.63
CA GLY A 273 -30.82 -17.86 4.56
C GLY A 273 -31.62 -16.62 4.16
N ARG A 274 -32.35 -16.03 5.10
CA ARG A 274 -32.98 -14.72 5.00
C ARG A 274 -31.99 -13.69 5.54
N CYS A 275 -31.42 -12.91 4.65
CA CYS A 275 -30.35 -11.99 4.95
C CYS A 275 -30.89 -10.56 5.04
N LYS A 276 -30.46 -9.81 6.07
CA LYS A 276 -30.87 -8.42 6.31
C LYS A 276 -29.67 -7.58 6.69
N VAL A 277 -29.60 -6.37 6.18
CA VAL A 277 -28.60 -5.37 6.55
C VAL A 277 -29.31 -4.10 7.02
N LYS A 278 -29.02 -3.68 8.24
CA LYS A 278 -29.47 -2.40 8.81
C LYS A 278 -28.28 -1.47 9.00
N TYR A 279 -28.47 -0.16 8.85
CA TYR A 279 -27.42 0.83 9.05
C TYR A 279 -27.98 2.22 9.37
N ASN A 280 -27.13 3.10 9.87
CA ASN A 280 -27.39 4.54 9.99
C ASN A 280 -26.54 5.30 8.97
N SER A 281 -27.13 6.21 8.19
CA SER A 281 -26.42 7.10 7.26
C SER A 281 -26.70 8.55 7.62
N ALA A 282 -25.69 9.42 7.54
CA ALA A 282 -25.85 10.85 7.77
C ALA A 282 -26.55 11.55 6.59
N SER A 283 -26.41 10.99 5.38
CA SER A 283 -26.98 11.50 4.14
C SER A 283 -28.38 10.94 3.84
N GLU A 284 -28.65 9.67 4.17
CA GLU A 284 -29.92 9.01 3.86
C GLU A 284 -30.78 8.68 5.09
N GLY A 285 -30.25 8.81 6.31
CA GLY A 285 -30.92 8.36 7.54
C GLY A 285 -30.79 6.85 7.80
N PRO A 286 -31.61 6.27 8.70
CA PRO A 286 -31.61 4.83 8.96
C PRO A 286 -32.07 4.04 7.72
N GLY A 287 -31.34 3.00 7.36
CA GLY A 287 -31.64 2.15 6.21
C GLY A 287 -31.75 0.67 6.57
N GLU A 288 -32.60 -0.05 5.83
CA GLU A 288 -32.74 -1.50 5.89
C GLU A 288 -32.84 -2.08 4.48
N LYS A 289 -32.08 -3.15 4.21
CA LYS A 289 -32.12 -3.91 2.96
C LYS A 289 -32.17 -5.40 3.28
N SER A 290 -32.82 -6.21 2.43
CA SER A 290 -32.92 -7.65 2.66
C SER A 290 -32.89 -8.46 1.36
N THR A 291 -32.50 -9.72 1.47
CA THR A 291 -32.51 -10.72 0.38
C THR A 291 -32.70 -12.12 0.96
N THR A 292 -32.99 -13.10 0.13
CA THR A 292 -33.00 -14.52 0.50
C THR A 292 -32.01 -15.27 -0.36
N VAL A 293 -31.19 -16.12 0.24
CA VAL A 293 -30.09 -16.84 -0.43
C VAL A 293 -30.32 -18.34 -0.29
N PRO A 294 -30.80 -19.01 -1.35
CA PRO A 294 -30.91 -20.47 -1.38
C PRO A 294 -29.55 -21.16 -1.25
N GLY A 295 -29.57 -22.45 -0.91
CA GLY A 295 -28.38 -23.31 -0.95
C GLY A 295 -27.79 -23.37 -2.36
N GLY A 296 -26.46 -23.30 -2.47
CA GLY A 296 -25.76 -23.33 -3.76
C GLY A 296 -25.75 -22.01 -4.53
N GLN A 297 -26.19 -20.89 -3.92
CA GLN A 297 -26.28 -19.59 -4.58
C GLN A 297 -25.53 -18.48 -3.83
N GLN A 298 -25.31 -17.35 -4.51
CA GLN A 298 -24.75 -16.13 -3.92
C GLN A 298 -25.61 -14.93 -4.29
N HIS A 299 -25.95 -14.11 -3.31
CA HIS A 299 -26.73 -12.89 -3.53
C HIS A 299 -26.03 -11.70 -2.86
N THR A 300 -26.10 -10.53 -3.49
CA THR A 300 -25.48 -9.30 -2.97
C THR A 300 -26.54 -8.27 -2.61
N ILE A 301 -26.40 -7.64 -1.45
CA ILE A 301 -27.06 -6.38 -1.11
C ILE A 301 -26.08 -5.25 -1.41
N SER A 302 -26.45 -4.32 -2.28
CA SER A 302 -25.62 -3.18 -2.70
C SER A 302 -26.30 -1.82 -2.45
N GLY A 303 -25.58 -0.74 -2.74
CA GLY A 303 -26.10 0.62 -2.60
C GLY A 303 -26.28 1.03 -1.14
N ILE A 304 -25.42 0.55 -0.25
CA ILE A 304 -25.33 1.04 1.12
C ILE A 304 -24.41 2.28 1.09
N PRO A 305 -24.84 3.46 1.59
CA PRO A 305 -24.05 4.69 1.54
C PRO A 305 -22.67 4.57 2.18
N LEU A 306 -21.68 5.33 1.67
CA LEU A 306 -20.30 5.30 2.20
C LEU A 306 -20.14 5.94 3.58
N ASP A 307 -21.12 6.74 3.99
CA ASP A 307 -21.22 7.30 5.34
C ASP A 307 -22.00 6.39 6.31
N ALA A 308 -22.35 5.16 5.89
CA ALA A 308 -23.04 4.21 6.74
C ALA A 308 -22.20 3.86 7.99
N THR A 309 -22.88 3.81 9.13
CA THR A 309 -22.33 3.46 10.45
C THR A 309 -23.26 2.48 11.15
N ASN A 310 -22.75 1.81 12.19
CA ASN A 310 -23.51 0.88 13.04
C ASN A 310 -24.25 -0.18 12.21
N LEU A 311 -23.54 -0.74 11.23
CA LEU A 311 -24.13 -1.68 10.30
C LEU A 311 -24.35 -3.03 11.01
N GLU A 312 -25.55 -3.57 10.91
CA GLU A 312 -25.93 -4.88 11.45
C GLU A 312 -26.31 -5.81 10.30
N ILE A 313 -25.56 -6.90 10.14
CA ILE A 313 -25.81 -7.95 9.17
C ILE A 313 -26.43 -9.14 9.89
N LYS A 314 -27.67 -9.48 9.56
CA LYS A 314 -28.37 -10.65 10.07
C LYS A 314 -28.53 -11.72 9.00
N VAL A 315 -28.29 -12.97 9.35
CA VAL A 315 -28.63 -14.17 8.57
C VAL A 315 -29.54 -15.04 9.42
N ASP A 316 -30.80 -15.20 9.00
CA ASP A 316 -31.81 -16.07 9.60
C ASP A 316 -32.01 -17.29 8.70
N PHE A 317 -31.51 -18.46 9.11
CA PHE A 317 -31.67 -19.68 8.31
C PHE A 317 -33.06 -20.28 8.54
N ALA A 318 -33.81 -20.48 7.46
CA ALA A 318 -35.21 -20.94 7.51
C ALA A 318 -35.43 -22.26 8.28
N ALA A 319 -34.41 -23.08 8.40
CA ALA A 319 -34.42 -24.32 9.19
C ALA A 319 -33.12 -24.49 10.01
N GLY A 320 -32.55 -23.41 10.55
CA GLY A 320 -31.27 -23.43 11.26
C GLY A 320 -31.15 -22.37 12.36
N SER A 321 -29.91 -21.95 12.63
CA SER A 321 -29.57 -20.95 13.65
C SER A 321 -29.52 -19.53 13.07
N ASP A 322 -29.74 -18.52 13.92
CA ASP A 322 -29.58 -17.11 13.55
C ASP A 322 -28.14 -16.63 13.80
N PHE A 323 -27.63 -15.78 12.91
CA PHE A 323 -26.33 -15.13 13.05
C PHE A 323 -26.47 -13.62 12.88
N VAL A 324 -25.77 -12.86 13.71
CA VAL A 324 -25.74 -11.39 13.67
C VAL A 324 -24.30 -10.91 13.75
N PHE A 325 -23.92 -10.02 12.82
CA PHE A 325 -22.61 -9.38 12.78
C PHE A 325 -22.78 -7.87 12.86
N LYS A 326 -21.97 -7.22 13.71
CA LYS A 326 -21.97 -5.77 13.88
C LYS A 326 -20.69 -5.19 13.32
N VAL A 327 -20.83 -4.20 12.44
CA VAL A 327 -19.73 -3.48 11.79
C VAL A 327 -19.93 -1.99 12.10
N PRO A 328 -19.27 -1.46 13.15
CA PRO A 328 -19.47 -0.08 13.57
C PRO A 328 -19.16 0.94 12.48
N SER A 329 -18.13 0.69 11.68
CA SER A 329 -17.69 1.60 10.61
C SER A 329 -17.16 0.82 9.40
N PRO A 330 -18.04 0.48 8.43
CA PRO A 330 -17.65 -0.20 7.20
C PRO A 330 -16.53 0.50 6.44
N ILE A 331 -16.46 1.83 6.45
CA ILE A 331 -15.40 2.59 5.74
C ILE A 331 -13.98 2.32 6.28
N LEU A 332 -13.86 1.89 7.54
CA LEU A 332 -12.58 1.52 8.15
C LEU A 332 -12.17 0.07 7.83
N GLU A 333 -13.15 -0.80 7.55
CA GLU A 333 -12.94 -2.24 7.45
C GLU A 333 -12.99 -2.75 5.99
N TRP A 334 -13.91 -2.21 5.18
CA TRP A 334 -14.24 -2.72 3.84
C TRP A 334 -13.50 -1.94 2.76
N LYS A 335 -12.19 -2.24 2.62
CA LYS A 335 -11.23 -1.53 1.77
C LYS A 335 -11.67 -1.34 0.31
N THR A 336 -12.39 -2.32 -0.23
CA THR A 336 -12.88 -2.33 -1.62
C THR A 336 -14.37 -2.01 -1.72
N GLY A 337 -14.99 -1.59 -0.61
CA GLY A 337 -16.41 -1.36 -0.48
C GLY A 337 -17.23 -2.62 -0.26
N THR A 338 -16.61 -3.79 -0.11
CA THR A 338 -17.34 -5.07 -0.06
C THR A 338 -16.98 -5.89 1.16
N CYS A 339 -17.99 -6.53 1.75
CA CYS A 339 -17.86 -7.59 2.74
C CYS A 339 -18.49 -8.88 2.19
N THR A 340 -17.96 -10.04 2.56
CA THR A 340 -18.58 -11.34 2.23
C THR A 340 -18.92 -12.08 3.52
N VAL A 341 -20.16 -12.58 3.60
CA VAL A 341 -20.61 -13.50 4.63
C VAL A 341 -20.66 -14.89 4.01
N ASP A 342 -19.75 -15.77 4.45
CA ASP A 342 -19.77 -17.18 4.09
C ASP A 342 -20.92 -17.84 4.84
N MET A 343 -21.82 -18.47 4.11
CA MET A 343 -22.93 -19.28 4.58
C MET A 343 -22.67 -20.74 4.22
N SER A 344 -22.90 -21.65 5.15
CA SER A 344 -22.63 -23.07 4.94
C SER A 344 -23.49 -23.95 5.85
N GLY A 345 -23.47 -25.25 5.61
CA GLY A 345 -24.18 -26.24 6.41
C GLY A 345 -25.03 -27.18 5.58
N VAL A 346 -25.05 -28.46 5.97
CA VAL A 346 -25.86 -29.49 5.33
C VAL A 346 -27.02 -29.86 6.24
N TRP A 347 -28.25 -29.70 5.77
CA TRP A 347 -29.44 -30.08 6.53
C TRP A 347 -29.46 -31.60 6.78
N PRO A 348 -29.82 -32.07 8.00
CA PRO A 348 -30.23 -31.30 9.19
C PRO A 348 -29.09 -30.98 10.17
N TRP A 349 -27.83 -31.16 9.79
CA TRP A 349 -26.66 -31.20 10.69
C TRP A 349 -26.19 -29.86 11.26
N GLY A 350 -26.75 -28.73 10.79
CA GLY A 350 -26.50 -27.40 11.34
C GLY A 350 -26.06 -26.40 10.28
N SER A 351 -26.50 -25.15 10.46
CA SER A 351 -26.16 -24.01 9.63
C SER A 351 -25.05 -23.17 10.26
N HIS A 352 -24.19 -22.58 9.44
CA HIS A 352 -23.13 -21.67 9.87
C HIS A 352 -23.09 -20.42 9.01
N ALA A 353 -22.79 -19.28 9.63
CA ALA A 353 -22.40 -18.07 8.93
C ALA A 353 -21.18 -17.43 9.58
N ARG A 354 -20.29 -16.84 8.77
CA ARG A 354 -19.15 -16.05 9.24
C ARG A 354 -18.81 -14.93 8.26
N ILE A 355 -18.31 -13.80 8.76
CA ILE A 355 -17.68 -12.81 7.89
C ILE A 355 -16.33 -13.35 7.42
N ARG A 356 -16.13 -13.36 6.10
CA ARG A 356 -14.85 -13.72 5.48
C ARG A 356 -13.82 -12.65 5.81
N ARG A 357 -12.84 -12.99 6.63
CA ARG A 357 -11.69 -12.11 6.89
C ARG A 357 -10.69 -12.24 5.76
N ILE A 358 -10.25 -11.11 5.22
CA ILE A 358 -9.07 -11.08 4.35
C ILE A 358 -7.86 -11.25 5.27
N GLU A 359 -7.34 -12.47 5.38
CA GLU A 359 -6.07 -12.71 6.08
C GLU A 359 -4.97 -11.92 5.36
N THR A 360 -4.40 -10.95 6.04
CA THR A 360 -3.17 -10.31 5.58
C THR A 360 -2.06 -11.26 5.99
N VAL A 361 -1.48 -11.99 5.02
CA VAL A 361 -0.36 -12.90 5.29
C VAL A 361 0.80 -12.04 5.77
N SER A 362 1.34 -12.32 6.96
CA SER A 362 2.54 -11.60 7.42
C SER A 362 3.71 -11.89 6.47
N ILE A 363 4.68 -10.97 6.35
CA ILE A 363 5.88 -11.19 5.52
C ILE A 363 6.56 -12.52 5.91
N ALA A 364 6.61 -12.83 7.21
CA ALA A 364 7.13 -14.11 7.70
C ALA A 364 6.35 -15.31 7.13
N GLN A 365 5.01 -15.30 7.20
CA GLN A 365 4.17 -16.38 6.69
C GLN A 365 4.20 -16.50 5.16
N TYR A 366 4.41 -15.41 4.44
CA TYR A 366 4.57 -15.44 2.98
C TYR A 366 5.94 -16.00 2.59
N MET A 367 6.99 -15.61 3.30
CA MET A 367 8.34 -16.15 3.08
C MET A 367 8.43 -17.63 3.46
N ASP A 368 7.76 -18.08 4.52
CA ASP A 368 7.67 -19.49 4.92
C ASP A 368 6.95 -20.36 3.87
N ARG A 369 5.97 -19.79 3.15
CA ARG A 369 5.30 -20.49 2.04
C ARG A 369 6.19 -20.61 0.81
N LEU A 370 6.97 -19.57 0.51
CA LEU A 370 7.92 -19.59 -0.61
C LEU A 370 9.13 -20.52 -0.35
N THR A 371 9.56 -20.68 0.90
CA THR A 371 10.60 -21.65 1.27
C THR A 371 10.07 -23.09 1.30
N ALA A 372 8.80 -23.29 1.67
CA ALA A 372 8.14 -24.60 1.60
C ALA A 372 7.95 -25.09 0.15
N GLU A 373 7.67 -24.20 -0.80
CA GLU A 373 7.49 -24.54 -2.23
C GLU A 373 8.82 -24.71 -3.00
N SER A 374 9.96 -24.35 -2.40
CA SER A 374 11.30 -24.49 -3.00
C SER A 374 12.12 -25.65 -2.43
N SER A 375 11.53 -26.48 -1.56
CA SER A 375 12.14 -27.73 -1.12
C SER A 375 11.89 -28.82 -2.17
N PRO A 376 12.92 -29.32 -2.88
CA PRO A 376 12.74 -30.50 -3.72
C PRO A 376 12.39 -31.70 -2.84
N ALA A 377 11.42 -32.49 -3.29
CA ALA A 377 11.12 -33.82 -2.75
C ALA A 377 12.31 -34.79 -2.91
#